data_AF-A0A378KTM1-F1
#
_entry.id   AF-A0A378KTM1-F1
#
_cell.length_a   1.000
_cell.length_b   1.000
_cell.length_c   1.000
_cell.angle_alpha   90.00
_cell.angle_beta   90.00
_cell.angle_gamma   90.00
#
_symmetry.space_group_name_H-M   'P 1'
#
loop_
_entity.id
_entity.type
_entity.pdbx_description
1 polymer ?
#
loop_
_entity_poly.entity_id
_entity_poly.type
_entity_poly.pdbx_seq_one_letter_code
_entity_poly.pdbx_strand_id
1 'polypeptide(L)'
;MKKAMLSLLSVFMLGSFINLAFADDAGPKQLTGTPSEQIQQLNSQLQAQLQQIQTTQKQQIDTLNSQLQNQIKEMQTQLQDQIQKVNAQTQDQMQKIQTTLQDQIKQVQQQLIDSKK
;
A
#
# COMPACT_ATOMS: atom_id res chain seq x y z
N MET A 1 1.34 11.18 23.60
CA MET A 1 1.68 11.52 22.21
C MET A 1 2.96 10.80 21.75
N LYS A 2 2.91 9.48 21.50
CA LYS A 2 4.12 8.69 21.15
C LYS A 2 3.89 7.58 20.09
N LYS A 3 2.81 7.63 19.30
CA LYS A 3 2.52 6.57 18.29
C LYS A 3 2.29 7.07 16.87
N ALA A 4 2.44 8.37 16.60
CA ALA A 4 2.24 8.95 15.27
C ALA A 4 3.54 9.13 14.46
N MET A 5 4.69 8.72 15.00
CA MET A 5 6.01 9.04 14.43
C MET A 5 6.81 7.79 14.03
N LEU A 6 6.15 6.74 13.54
CA LEU A 6 6.83 5.53 13.05
C LEU A 6 6.45 5.13 11.62
N SER A 7 5.61 5.90 10.92
CA SER A 7 5.15 5.56 9.55
C SER A 7 5.83 6.36 8.43
N LEU A 8 6.64 7.38 8.76
CA LEU A 8 7.27 8.26 7.77
C LEU A 8 8.71 7.89 7.42
N LEU A 9 9.30 6.87 8.06
CA LEU A 9 10.70 6.49 7.84
C LEU A 9 10.88 5.36 6.81
N SER A 10 9.81 4.69 6.38
CA SER A 10 9.89 3.56 5.43
C SER A 10 9.95 3.98 3.96
N VAL A 11 9.63 5.24 3.63
CA VAL A 11 9.62 5.72 2.22
C VAL A 11 10.99 6.21 1.77
N PHE A 12 11.93 6.48 2.68
CA PHE A 12 13.26 7.03 2.34
C PHE A 12 14.40 6.00 2.31
N MET A 13 14.13 4.75 2.69
CA MET A 13 15.08 3.62 2.55
C MET A 13 14.82 2.79 1.28
N LEU A 14 14.32 3.42 0.21
CA LEU A 14 14.29 2.83 -1.14
C LEU A 14 15.35 3.46 -2.07
N GLY A 15 16.41 4.00 -1.49
CA GLY A 15 17.53 4.63 -2.20
C GLY A 15 18.79 3.78 -2.27
N SER A 16 18.74 2.49 -1.93
CA SER A 16 19.92 1.61 -1.99
C SER A 16 19.58 0.29 -2.65
N PHE A 17 20.53 -0.18 -3.45
CA PHE A 17 20.57 -1.41 -4.24
C PHE A 17 20.06 -1.32 -5.69
N ILE A 18 20.69 -0.43 -6.46
CA ILE A 18 21.05 -0.81 -7.84
C ILE A 18 22.14 -1.88 -7.73
N ASN A 19 21.75 -3.14 -7.46
CA ASN A 19 22.56 -4.27 -7.85
C ASN A 19 22.17 -4.61 -9.29
N LEU A 20 22.82 -3.94 -10.25
CA LEU A 20 22.89 -4.41 -11.63
C LEU A 20 23.77 -5.66 -11.63
N ALA A 21 23.21 -6.79 -11.18
CA ALA A 21 23.80 -8.09 -11.43
C ALA A 21 23.60 -8.40 -12.92
N PHE A 22 24.52 -7.92 -13.75
CA PHE A 22 24.73 -8.46 -15.09
C PHE A 22 25.28 -9.87 -14.93
N ALA A 23 24.41 -10.84 -14.68
CA ALA A 23 24.74 -12.25 -14.82
C ALA A 23 24.70 -12.58 -16.32
N ASP A 24 25.74 -12.18 -17.05
CA ASP A 24 26.10 -12.84 -18.32
C ASP A 24 27.50 -13.41 -18.11
N ASP A 25 27.58 -14.74 -18.09
CA ASP A 25 28.78 -15.57 -17.89
C ASP A 25 29.65 -15.58 -19.17
N ALA A 26 29.94 -14.38 -19.68
CA ALA A 26 30.86 -14.17 -20.77
C ALA A 26 31.57 -12.86 -20.50
N GLY A 27 32.89 -12.92 -20.28
CA GLY A 27 33.73 -11.71 -20.25
C GLY A 27 33.47 -10.81 -21.47
N PRO A 28 33.89 -9.54 -21.44
CA PRO A 28 33.60 -8.57 -22.50
C PRO A 28 33.89 -9.18 -23.87
N LYS A 29 32.84 -9.38 -24.69
CA LYS A 29 32.96 -9.95 -26.04
C LYS A 29 33.94 -9.10 -26.82
N GLN A 30 35.14 -9.66 -27.04
CA GLN A 30 36.21 -8.97 -27.72
C GLN A 30 35.79 -8.71 -29.16
N LEU A 31 35.89 -7.45 -29.61
CA LEU A 31 35.51 -7.06 -30.97
C LEU A 31 36.54 -7.63 -31.95
N THR A 32 36.09 -8.40 -32.94
CA THR A 32 36.97 -9.06 -33.92
C THR A 32 36.69 -8.57 -35.34
N GLY A 33 37.72 -8.58 -36.19
CA GLY A 33 37.61 -8.22 -37.61
C GLY A 33 38.10 -6.81 -37.94
N THR A 34 37.75 -6.34 -39.13
CA THR A 34 38.01 -4.99 -39.64
C THR A 34 37.26 -3.93 -38.82
N PRO A 35 37.68 -2.65 -38.86
CA PRO A 35 36.98 -1.57 -38.16
C PRO A 35 35.47 -1.48 -38.49
N SER A 36 35.08 -1.80 -39.73
CA SER A 36 33.67 -1.84 -40.14
C SER A 36 32.88 -2.93 -39.42
N GLU A 37 33.45 -4.14 -39.31
CA GLU A 37 32.85 -5.26 -38.59
C GLU A 37 32.75 -4.97 -37.09
N GLN A 38 33.76 -4.31 -36.52
CA GLN A 38 33.74 -3.88 -35.13
C GLN A 38 32.63 -2.84 -34.85
N ILE A 39 32.40 -1.89 -35.77
CA ILE A 39 31.28 -0.93 -35.68
C ILE A 39 29.93 -1.65 -35.75
N GLN A 40 29.77 -2.63 -36.64
CA GLN A 40 28.54 -3.42 -36.72
C GLN A 40 28.28 -4.19 -35.43
N GLN A 41 29.31 -4.84 -34.87
CA GLN A 41 29.22 -5.55 -33.60
C GLN A 41 28.83 -4.61 -32.45
N LEU A 42 29.44 -3.42 -32.37
CA LEU A 42 29.10 -2.42 -31.37
C LEU A 42 27.64 -1.95 -31.50
N ASN A 43 27.18 -1.69 -32.72
CA ASN A 43 25.79 -1.30 -32.98
C ASN A 43 24.80 -2.40 -32.55
N SER A 44 25.10 -3.67 -32.83
CA SER A 44 24.27 -4.79 -32.39
C SER A 44 24.27 -4.93 -30.86
N GLN A 45 25.42 -4.77 -30.21
CA GLN A 45 25.51 -4.80 -28.74
C GLN A 45 24.72 -3.66 -28.10
N LEU A 46 24.82 -2.43 -28.63
CA LEU A 46 24.06 -1.28 -28.16
C LEU A 46 22.55 -1.47 -28.33
N GLN A 47 22.11 -2.01 -29.47
CA GLN A 47 20.69 -2.31 -29.69
C GLN A 47 20.17 -3.36 -28.70
N ALA A 48 20.94 -4.42 -28.44
CA ALA A 48 20.58 -5.44 -27.46
C ALA A 48 20.49 -4.86 -26.04
N GLN A 49 21.47 -4.03 -25.63
CA GLN A 49 21.43 -3.35 -24.33
C GLN A 49 20.23 -2.41 -24.19
N LEU A 50 19.91 -1.64 -25.24
CA LEU A 50 18.74 -0.77 -25.24
C LEU A 50 17.44 -1.56 -25.10
N GLN A 51 17.30 -2.68 -25.82
CA GLN A 51 16.14 -3.57 -25.69
C GLN A 51 16.04 -4.14 -24.26
N GLN A 52 17.15 -4.61 -23.70
CA GLN A 52 17.18 -5.14 -22.33
C GLN A 52 16.78 -4.07 -21.30
N ILE A 53 17.26 -2.83 -21.45
CA ILE A 53 16.87 -1.71 -20.60
C ILE A 53 15.37 -1.44 -20.73
N GLN A 54 14.82 -1.41 -21.95
CA GLN A 54 13.39 -1.20 -22.17
C GLN A 54 12.53 -2.29 -21.52
N THR A 55 12.92 -3.56 -21.69
CA THR A 55 12.21 -4.69 -21.06
C THR A 55 12.27 -4.61 -19.55
N THR A 56 13.45 -4.31 -18.99
CA THR A 56 13.64 -4.19 -17.53
C THR A 56 12.80 -3.06 -16.95
N GLN A 57 12.82 -1.87 -17.58
CA GLN A 57 12.01 -0.74 -17.14
C GLN A 57 10.51 -1.04 -17.22
N LYS A 58 10.06 -1.71 -18.28
CA LYS A 58 8.66 -2.13 -18.40
C LYS A 58 8.26 -3.07 -17.26
N GLN A 59 9.09 -4.06 -16.94
CA GLN A 59 8.83 -4.99 -15.84
C GLN A 59 8.80 -4.28 -14.47
N GLN A 60 9.69 -3.31 -14.25
CA GLN A 60 9.70 -2.51 -13.03
C GLN A 60 8.42 -1.68 -12.90
N ILE A 61 7.96 -1.03 -13.98
CA ILE A 61 6.71 -0.27 -13.99
C ILE A 61 5.51 -1.19 -13.72
N ASP A 62 5.45 -2.35 -14.38
CA ASP A 62 4.36 -3.31 -14.20
C ASP A 62 4.32 -3.84 -12.74
N THR A 63 5.50 -4.07 -12.14
CA THR A 63 5.63 -4.48 -10.73
C THR A 63 5.13 -3.38 -9.77
N LEU A 64 5.58 -2.13 -9.97
CA LEU A 64 5.15 -0.99 -9.16
C LEU A 64 3.64 -0.77 -9.27
N ASN A 65 3.08 -0.87 -10.47
CA ASN A 65 1.64 -0.76 -10.69
C ASN A 65 0.87 -1.84 -9.93
N SER A 66 1.35 -3.08 -9.96
CA SER A 66 0.72 -4.18 -9.20
C SER A 66 0.78 -3.95 -7.69
N GLN A 67 1.92 -3.49 -7.17
CA GLN A 67 2.08 -3.17 -5.75
C GLN A 67 1.14 -2.04 -5.31
N LEU A 68 1.06 -0.96 -6.09
CA LEU A 68 0.16 0.16 -5.81
C LEU A 68 -1.32 -0.27 -5.83
N GLN A 69 -1.73 -1.10 -6.80
CA GLN A 69 -3.09 -1.63 -6.83
C GLN A 69 -3.41 -2.47 -5.59
N ASN A 70 -2.48 -3.29 -5.12
CA ASN A 70 -2.67 -4.09 -3.90
C ASN A 70 -2.76 -3.21 -2.66
N GLN A 71 -1.88 -2.20 -2.52
CA GLN A 71 -1.93 -1.25 -1.41
C GLN A 71 -3.25 -0.47 -1.37
N ILE A 72 -3.78 -0.06 -2.53
CA ILE A 72 -5.08 0.60 -2.62
C ILE A 72 -6.20 -0.34 -2.14
N LYS A 73 -6.20 -1.61 -2.56
CA LYS A 73 -7.19 -2.59 -2.12
C LYS A 73 -7.14 -2.83 -0.60
N GLU A 74 -5.94 -3.01 -0.05
CA GLU A 74 -5.74 -3.18 1.39
C GLU A 74 -6.28 -1.97 2.17
N MET A 75 -5.98 -0.75 1.70
CA MET A 75 -6.48 0.47 2.31
C MET A 75 -8.02 0.55 2.25
N GLN A 76 -8.63 0.18 1.12
CA GLN A 76 -10.08 0.13 0.99
C GLN A 76 -10.72 -0.85 1.97
N THR A 77 -10.16 -2.05 2.11
CA THR A 77 -10.62 -3.04 3.10
C THR A 77 -10.49 -2.49 4.52
N GLN A 78 -9.35 -1.93 4.89
CA GLN A 78 -9.13 -1.36 6.22
C GLN A 78 -10.09 -0.20 6.54
N LEU A 79 -10.40 0.64 5.55
CA LEU A 79 -11.39 1.72 5.73
C LEU A 79 -12.80 1.16 5.88
N GLN A 80 -13.18 0.15 5.10
CA GLN A 80 -14.47 -0.51 5.21
C GLN A 80 -14.66 -1.14 6.61
N ASP A 81 -13.65 -1.85 7.11
CA ASP A 81 -13.68 -2.47 8.45
C ASP A 81 -13.79 -1.41 9.55
N GLN A 82 -13.07 -0.30 9.42
CA GLN A 82 -13.17 0.81 10.38
C GLN A 82 -14.55 1.44 10.40
N ILE A 83 -15.17 1.65 9.22
CA ILE A 83 -16.53 2.17 9.11
C ILE A 83 -17.52 1.21 9.78
N GLN A 84 -17.42 -0.09 9.51
CA GLN A 84 -18.29 -1.09 10.13
C GLN A 84 -18.15 -1.10 11.65
N LYS A 85 -16.91 -1.01 12.16
CA LYS A 85 -16.65 -0.93 13.60
C LYS A 85 -17.26 0.30 14.25
N VAL A 86 -17.09 1.48 13.64
CA VAL A 86 -17.68 2.73 14.15
C VAL A 86 -19.20 2.66 14.12
N ASN A 87 -19.80 2.10 13.07
CA ASN A 87 -21.25 1.92 12.97
C ASN A 87 -21.78 1.00 14.08
N ALA A 88 -21.13 -0.15 14.31
CA ALA A 88 -21.52 -1.06 15.38
C ALA A 88 -21.42 -0.40 16.76
N GLN A 89 -20.32 0.30 17.03
CA GLN A 89 -20.13 1.03 18.30
C GLN A 89 -21.19 2.12 18.49
N THR A 90 -21.56 2.82 17.41
CA THR A 90 -22.60 3.85 17.45
C THR A 90 -23.96 3.24 17.73
N GLN A 91 -24.29 2.11 17.10
CA GLN A 91 -25.53 1.38 17.32
C GLN A 91 -25.65 0.90 18.79
N ASP A 92 -24.59 0.33 19.34
CA ASP A 92 -24.55 -0.10 20.75
C ASP A 92 -24.75 1.07 21.71
N GLN A 93 -24.13 2.23 21.42
CA GLN A 93 -24.31 3.43 22.22
C GLN A 93 -25.76 3.94 22.16
N MET A 94 -26.37 3.97 20.98
CA MET A 94 -27.77 4.37 20.83
C MET A 94 -28.72 3.44 21.60
N GLN A 95 -28.49 2.12 21.56
CA GLN A 95 -29.28 1.16 22.34
C GLN A 95 -29.14 1.42 23.84
N LYS A 96 -27.92 1.64 24.35
CA LYS A 96 -27.69 1.96 25.76
C LYS A 96 -28.39 3.26 26.19
N ILE A 97 -28.34 4.30 25.35
CA ILE A 97 -29.05 5.56 25.60
C ILE A 97 -30.57 5.29 25.65
N GLN A 98 -31.10 4.51 24.70
CA GLN A 98 -32.52 4.19 24.67
C GLN A 98 -32.96 3.44 25.94
N THR A 99 -32.22 2.42 26.37
CA THR A 99 -32.51 1.70 27.62
C THR A 99 -32.45 2.63 28.82
N THR A 100 -31.40 3.46 28.92
CA THR A 100 -31.24 4.41 30.02
C THR A 100 -32.41 5.39 30.11
N LEU A 101 -32.83 5.95 28.97
CA LEU A 101 -33.98 6.86 28.92
C LEU A 101 -35.28 6.16 29.30
N GLN A 102 -35.51 4.93 28.83
CA GLN A 102 -36.70 4.15 29.21
C GLN A 102 -36.75 3.92 30.72
N ASP A 103 -35.62 3.59 31.35
CA ASP A 103 -35.57 3.35 32.79
C ASP A 103 -35.75 4.64 33.60
N GLN A 104 -35.17 5.76 33.14
CA GLN A 104 -35.43 7.07 33.74
C GLN A 104 -36.90 7.48 33.65
N ILE A 105 -37.56 7.24 32.51
CA ILE A 105 -38.99 7.50 32.34
C ILE A 105 -39.81 6.68 33.34
N LYS A 106 -39.52 5.37 33.48
CA LYS A 106 -40.21 4.51 34.45
C LYS A 106 -40.02 5.01 35.88
N GLN A 107 -38.80 5.42 36.25
CA GLN A 107 -38.52 5.96 37.58
C GLN A 107 -39.32 7.23 37.87
N VAL A 108 -39.36 8.18 36.92
CA VAL A 108 -40.16 9.41 37.05
C VAL A 108 -41.65 9.10 37.15
N GLN A 109 -42.16 8.16 36.36
CA GLN A 109 -43.56 7.72 36.43
C GLN A 109 -43.88 7.12 37.81
N GLN A 110 -43.00 6.28 38.35
CA GLN A 110 -43.18 5.69 39.68
C GLN A 110 -43.19 6.75 40.78
N GLN A 111 -42.24 7.69 40.73
CA GLN A 111 -42.19 8.82 41.68
C GLN A 111 -43.48 9.66 41.66
N LEU A 112 -44.03 9.93 40.48
CA LEU A 112 -45.30 10.65 40.33
C LEU A 112 -46.51 9.88 40.87
N ILE A 113 -46.50 8.54 40.79
CA ILE A 113 -47.55 7.70 41.37
C ILE A 113 -47.46 7.72 42.89
N ASP A 114 -46.25 7.59 43.44
CA ASP A 114 -46.05 7.53 44.88
C ASP A 114 -46.27 8.89 45.55
N SER A 115 -45.99 10.01 44.87
CA SER A 115 -46.29 11.35 45.38
C SER A 115 -47.79 11.68 45.47
N LYS A 116 -48.66 10.83 44.87
CA LYS A 116 -50.12 11.02 44.86
C LYS A 116 -50.86 10.11 45.85
N LYS A 117 -50.15 9.21 46.55
CA LYS A 117 -50.69 8.35 47.61
C LYS A 117 -50.51 9.02 48.96
#